data_AF-A0A379X3V6-F1
#
_entry.id   AF-A0A379X3V6-F1
#
_cell.length_a   1.000
_cell.length_b   1.000
_cell.length_c   1.000
_cell.angle_alpha   90.00
_cell.angle_beta   90.00
_cell.angle_gamma   90.00
#
_symmetry.space_group_name_H-M   'P 1'
#
loop_
_entity.id
_entity.type
_entity.pdbx_description
1 polymer ?
#
loop_
_entity_poly.entity_id
_entity_poly.type
_entity_poly.pdbx_seq_one_letter_code
_entity_poly.pdbx_strand_id
1 'polypeptide(L)'
;MLPLVVAGGLCIALSFVFGIQAFNEPGTLAAALFQIGGKAAFALMVPVLAGFIAFSIADRPGLAPGLIGGMLASLCGAGFLGGIVAGFLAGYSVRFLAQNIKLPASMEALKPVLVLPLLSTLITGLIMIYVVGGPVSAVMEGLTTFLGNMTSTNAILLGMLLGAMQGFDLGGPVNKAAYTFGVGLLASHSYMPMAAIMAAGMVPALGMGVATWAARAKFTASEHEAGNASFILGLCFISEGAIPFAARDPDARHPFHDGRWRNRRGTVHVFRLYTDGTTRRSLCPGDPACGRTCDAVPALDCPGHDCLRPDVRAVETVCGCANSLIHLPLQAGLVSPRASFFYFHCHQTVIIKTYNCHQFVLFCSS
;
A
#
# COMPACT_ATOMS: atom_id res chain seq x y z
N MET A 1 8.36 3.65 -8.12
CA MET A 1 9.08 2.49 -7.56
C MET A 1 8.37 1.16 -7.78
N LEU A 2 7.03 1.04 -7.58
CA LEU A 2 6.29 -0.22 -7.68
C LEU A 2 6.55 -1.05 -8.96
N PRO A 3 6.53 -0.47 -10.18
CA PRO A 3 6.77 -1.26 -11.39
C PRO A 3 8.16 -1.90 -11.44
N LEU A 4 9.17 -1.26 -10.84
CA LEU A 4 10.52 -1.82 -10.74
C LEU A 4 10.58 -3.01 -9.78
N VAL A 5 9.85 -2.94 -8.68
CA VAL A 5 9.78 -4.05 -7.70
C VAL A 5 9.11 -5.26 -8.34
N VAL A 6 8.01 -5.05 -9.06
CA VAL A 6 7.29 -6.13 -9.74
C VAL A 6 8.14 -6.75 -10.84
N ALA A 7 8.65 -5.94 -11.78
CA ALA A 7 9.48 -6.44 -12.88
C ALA A 7 10.77 -7.10 -12.34
N GLY A 8 11.45 -6.43 -11.41
CA GLY A 8 12.70 -6.94 -10.85
C GLY A 8 12.51 -8.20 -10.00
N GLY A 9 11.49 -8.21 -9.15
CA GLY A 9 11.19 -9.33 -8.26
C GLY A 9 10.78 -10.59 -9.04
N LEU A 10 9.96 -10.43 -10.08
CA LEU A 10 9.58 -11.54 -10.95
C LEU A 10 10.77 -12.09 -11.74
N CYS A 11 11.65 -11.24 -12.26
CA CYS A 11 12.88 -11.71 -12.91
C CYS A 11 13.80 -12.48 -11.95
N ILE A 12 13.96 -12.00 -10.71
CA ILE A 12 14.72 -12.73 -9.66
C ILE A 12 14.04 -14.07 -9.35
N ALA A 13 12.72 -14.11 -9.20
CA ALA A 13 11.98 -15.33 -8.93
C ALA A 13 12.15 -16.36 -10.06
N LEU A 14 12.07 -15.93 -11.33
CA LEU A 14 12.32 -16.79 -12.48
C LEU A 14 13.76 -17.31 -12.52
N SER A 15 14.74 -16.49 -12.09
CA SER A 15 16.12 -16.98 -11.94
C SER A 15 16.22 -18.12 -10.94
N PHE A 16 15.47 -18.07 -9.83
CA PHE A 16 15.52 -19.10 -8.78
C PHE A 16 14.82 -20.41 -9.17
N VAL A 17 13.96 -20.41 -10.19
CA VAL A 17 13.36 -21.65 -10.75
C VAL A 17 14.45 -22.59 -11.28
N PHE A 18 15.54 -22.06 -11.82
CA PHE A 18 16.68 -22.84 -12.31
C PHE A 18 17.61 -23.33 -11.19
N GLY A 19 17.33 -22.96 -9.94
CA GLY A 19 18.15 -23.23 -8.76
C GLY A 19 18.54 -21.95 -8.04
N ILE A 20 18.52 -21.98 -6.71
CA ILE A 20 18.76 -20.79 -5.87
C ILE A 20 20.12 -20.16 -6.15
N GLN A 21 21.14 -20.96 -6.53
CA GLN A 21 22.49 -20.47 -6.85
C GLN A 21 22.83 -20.50 -8.35
N ALA A 22 21.88 -20.86 -9.22
CA ALA A 22 22.14 -21.00 -10.66
C ALA A 22 22.56 -19.69 -11.33
N PHE A 23 22.26 -18.55 -10.71
CA PHE A 23 22.70 -17.24 -11.17
C PHE A 23 24.21 -16.99 -11.04
N ASN A 24 24.94 -17.82 -10.29
CA ASN A 24 26.39 -17.71 -10.16
C ASN A 24 27.14 -18.15 -11.42
N GLU A 25 26.52 -18.96 -12.27
CA GLU A 25 27.11 -19.45 -13.51
C GLU A 25 26.96 -18.40 -14.63
N PRO A 26 28.04 -17.69 -15.01
CA PRO A 26 27.97 -16.62 -15.98
C PRO A 26 27.56 -17.14 -17.37
N GLY A 27 26.75 -16.37 -18.09
CA GLY A 27 26.26 -16.72 -19.42
C GLY A 27 25.01 -17.60 -19.45
N THR A 28 24.52 -18.05 -18.29
CA THR A 28 23.25 -18.78 -18.19
C THR A 28 22.04 -17.84 -18.22
N LEU A 29 20.86 -18.39 -18.59
CA LEU A 29 19.60 -17.66 -18.51
C LEU A 29 19.29 -17.19 -17.07
N ALA A 30 19.61 -18.02 -16.07
CA ALA A 30 19.45 -17.68 -14.67
C ALA A 30 20.28 -16.44 -14.29
N ALA A 31 21.57 -16.41 -14.67
CA ALA A 31 22.42 -15.24 -14.43
C ALA A 31 21.90 -13.97 -15.15
N ALA A 32 21.41 -14.11 -16.38
CA ALA A 32 20.81 -12.99 -17.12
C ALA A 32 19.54 -12.45 -16.44
N LEU A 33 18.65 -13.34 -15.99
CA LEU A 33 17.42 -12.97 -15.27
C LEU A 33 17.72 -12.27 -13.95
N PHE A 34 18.71 -12.78 -13.19
CA PHE A 34 19.16 -12.14 -11.95
C PHE A 34 19.83 -10.78 -12.22
N GLN A 35 20.58 -10.64 -13.31
CA GLN A 35 21.17 -9.36 -13.69
C GLN A 35 20.10 -8.31 -14.02
N ILE A 36 19.06 -8.69 -14.78
CA ILE A 36 17.93 -7.80 -15.10
C ILE A 36 17.20 -7.39 -13.81
N GLY A 37 16.85 -8.36 -12.96
CA GLY A 37 16.04 -8.08 -11.78
C GLY A 37 16.83 -7.46 -10.63
N GLY A 38 17.87 -8.16 -10.16
CA GLY A 38 18.65 -7.78 -8.98
C GLY A 38 19.62 -6.64 -9.24
N LYS A 39 20.41 -6.71 -10.31
CA LYS A 39 21.47 -5.70 -10.56
C LYS A 39 20.97 -4.44 -11.25
N ALA A 40 19.94 -4.53 -12.10
CA ALA A 40 19.40 -3.37 -12.81
C ALA A 40 18.12 -2.83 -12.15
N ALA A 41 17.04 -3.60 -12.12
CA ALA A 41 15.74 -3.08 -11.67
C ALA A 41 15.74 -2.66 -10.19
N PHE A 42 16.32 -3.49 -9.30
CA PHE A 42 16.41 -3.17 -7.87
C PHE A 42 17.37 -2.01 -7.60
N ALA A 43 18.48 -1.89 -8.35
CA ALA A 43 19.40 -0.76 -8.24
C ALA A 43 18.75 0.59 -8.56
N LEU A 44 17.74 0.59 -9.45
CA LEU A 44 16.98 1.79 -9.82
C LEU A 44 15.88 2.17 -8.83
N MET A 45 15.59 1.36 -7.81
CA MET A 45 14.49 1.64 -6.86
C MET A 45 14.67 2.98 -6.14
N VAL A 46 15.84 3.20 -5.54
CA VAL A 46 16.17 4.43 -4.79
C VAL A 46 16.32 5.64 -5.72
N PRO A 47 17.03 5.56 -6.86
CA PRO A 47 17.04 6.62 -7.87
C PRO A 47 15.64 7.05 -8.30
N VAL A 48 14.78 6.10 -8.68
CA VAL A 48 13.44 6.42 -9.18
C VAL A 48 12.57 7.00 -8.08
N LEU A 49 12.67 6.51 -6.84
CA LEU A 49 12.00 7.15 -5.71
C LEU A 49 12.41 8.62 -5.57
N ALA A 50 13.71 8.89 -5.49
CA ALA A 50 14.24 10.24 -5.32
C ALA A 50 13.88 11.16 -6.50
N GLY A 51 13.98 10.65 -7.73
CA GLY A 51 13.58 11.35 -8.95
C GLY A 51 12.12 11.77 -8.96
N PHE A 52 11.21 10.88 -8.56
CA PHE A 52 9.77 11.21 -8.51
C PHE A 52 9.39 12.10 -7.32
N ILE A 53 10.11 12.04 -6.19
CA ILE A 53 9.97 13.04 -5.12
C ILE A 53 10.39 14.42 -5.65
N ALA A 54 11.54 14.52 -6.30
CA ALA A 54 12.02 15.77 -6.88
C ALA A 54 11.06 16.30 -7.97
N PHE A 55 10.54 15.41 -8.81
CA PHE A 55 9.54 15.72 -9.83
C PHE A 55 8.25 16.29 -9.22
N SER A 56 7.79 15.76 -8.08
CA SER A 56 6.59 16.27 -7.41
C SER A 56 6.74 17.71 -6.89
N ILE A 57 7.98 18.21 -6.75
CA ILE A 57 8.29 19.55 -6.22
C ILE A 57 8.63 20.54 -7.34
N ALA A 58 9.35 20.08 -8.37
CA ALA A 58 9.95 20.94 -9.38
C ALA A 58 9.73 20.46 -10.83
N ASP A 59 8.74 19.59 -11.05
CA ASP A 59 8.39 19.01 -12.36
C ASP A 59 9.59 18.33 -13.05
N ARG A 60 9.60 18.34 -14.40
CA ARG A 60 10.59 17.64 -15.23
C ARG A 60 12.04 18.03 -14.92
N PRO A 61 12.40 19.30 -14.66
CA PRO A 61 13.77 19.67 -14.31
C PRO A 61 14.29 19.01 -13.02
N GLY A 62 13.40 18.57 -12.12
CA GLY A 62 13.73 17.82 -10.90
C GLY A 62 14.17 16.37 -11.12
N LEU A 63 13.87 15.76 -12.27
CA LEU A 63 14.11 14.34 -12.49
C LEU A 63 15.60 13.98 -12.48
N ALA A 64 16.42 14.68 -13.27
CA ALA A 64 17.86 14.43 -13.36
C ALA A 64 18.59 14.54 -12.00
N PRO A 65 18.49 15.67 -11.26
CA PRO A 65 19.16 15.79 -9.96
C PRO A 65 18.61 14.81 -8.93
N GLY A 66 17.31 14.49 -8.96
CA GLY A 66 16.71 13.51 -8.05
C GLY A 66 17.19 12.09 -8.33
N LEU A 67 17.23 11.65 -9.60
CA LEU A 67 17.75 10.33 -10.00
C LEU A 67 19.22 10.18 -9.63
N ILE A 68 20.04 11.19 -9.93
CA ILE A 68 21.48 11.17 -9.63
C ILE A 68 21.71 11.19 -8.11
N GLY A 69 20.99 12.05 -7.37
CA GLY A 69 21.05 12.10 -5.91
C GLY A 69 20.62 10.79 -5.26
N GLY A 70 19.57 10.15 -5.77
CA GLY A 70 19.13 8.82 -5.30
C GLY A 70 20.13 7.71 -5.64
N MET A 71 20.81 7.80 -6.78
CA MET A 71 21.90 6.87 -7.11
C MET A 71 23.09 7.05 -6.16
N LEU A 72 23.46 8.30 -5.84
CA LEU A 72 24.46 8.59 -4.82
C LEU A 72 24.05 8.03 -3.46
N ALA A 73 22.78 8.17 -3.05
CA ALA A 73 22.30 7.58 -1.80
C ALA A 73 22.55 6.06 -1.72
N SER A 74 22.32 5.33 -2.82
CA SER A 74 22.66 3.90 -2.91
C SER A 74 24.17 3.65 -2.83
N LEU A 75 24.97 4.43 -3.56
CA LEU A 75 26.43 4.27 -3.63
C LEU A 75 27.14 4.61 -2.31
N CYS A 76 26.60 5.55 -1.54
CA CYS A 76 27.15 5.98 -0.24
C CYS A 76 26.68 5.11 0.94
N GLY A 77 25.84 4.09 0.70
CA GLY A 77 25.24 3.27 1.77
C GLY A 77 24.06 3.92 2.52
N ALA A 78 23.68 5.15 2.15
CA ALA A 78 22.54 5.87 2.73
C ALA A 78 21.18 5.26 2.32
N GLY A 79 21.15 4.37 1.33
CA GLY A 79 20.00 3.53 0.99
C GLY A 79 18.70 4.30 0.77
N PHE A 80 17.58 3.71 1.19
CA PHE A 80 16.25 4.29 1.02
C PHE A 80 16.08 5.64 1.73
N LEU A 81 16.57 5.80 2.96
CA LEU A 81 16.47 7.07 3.70
C LEU A 81 17.25 8.18 2.97
N GLY A 82 18.46 7.87 2.51
CA GLY A 82 19.25 8.77 1.68
C GLY A 82 18.53 9.16 0.40
N GLY A 83 17.79 8.23 -0.24
CA GLY A 83 16.99 8.52 -1.41
C GLY A 83 15.86 9.51 -1.16
N ILE A 84 15.17 9.40 -0.02
CA ILE A 84 14.15 10.38 0.37
C ILE A 84 14.78 11.76 0.55
N VAL A 85 15.88 11.84 1.32
CA VAL A 85 16.59 13.10 1.57
C VAL A 85 17.10 13.72 0.26
N ALA A 86 17.71 12.90 -0.61
CA ALA A 86 18.19 13.33 -1.92
C ALA A 86 17.06 13.85 -2.82
N GLY A 87 15.90 13.19 -2.81
CA GLY A 87 14.72 13.61 -3.59
C GLY A 87 14.20 14.98 -3.17
N PHE A 88 14.05 15.21 -1.86
CA PHE A 88 13.66 16.53 -1.35
C PHE A 88 14.72 17.59 -1.62
N LEU A 89 15.99 17.27 -1.36
CA LEU A 89 17.12 18.16 -1.61
C LEU A 89 17.18 18.59 -3.08
N ALA A 90 17.05 17.64 -4.01
CA ALA A 90 17.02 17.91 -5.44
C ALA A 90 15.82 18.77 -5.84
N GLY A 91 14.61 18.40 -5.41
CA GLY A 91 13.39 19.14 -5.73
C GLY A 91 13.43 20.59 -5.26
N TYR A 92 13.83 20.82 -4.00
CA TYR A 92 13.95 22.17 -3.45
C TYR A 92 15.12 22.95 -4.05
N SER A 93 16.25 22.30 -4.38
CA SER A 93 17.38 22.95 -5.06
C SER A 93 16.96 23.46 -6.44
N VAL A 94 16.26 22.64 -7.22
CA VAL A 94 15.73 23.06 -8.53
C VAL A 94 14.73 24.20 -8.37
N ARG A 95 13.77 24.09 -7.45
CA ARG A 95 12.76 25.13 -7.22
C ARG A 95 13.42 26.46 -6.82
N PHE A 96 14.42 26.43 -5.95
CA PHE A 96 15.19 27.61 -5.54
C PHE A 96 15.92 28.25 -6.72
N LEU A 97 16.65 27.47 -7.51
CA LEU A 97 17.36 27.98 -8.70
C LEU A 97 16.38 28.51 -9.76
N ALA A 98 15.23 27.86 -9.94
CA ALA A 98 14.22 28.28 -10.89
C ALA A 98 13.64 29.66 -10.54
N GLN A 99 13.48 29.97 -9.25
CA GLN A 99 12.96 31.25 -8.78
C GLN A 99 14.01 32.37 -8.82
N ASN A 100 15.28 32.06 -8.58
CA ASN A 100 16.34 33.07 -8.44
C ASN A 100 17.08 33.38 -9.75
N ILE A 101 17.20 32.43 -10.68
CA ILE A 101 17.93 32.65 -11.94
C ILE A 101 16.99 33.31 -12.95
N LYS A 102 17.25 34.56 -13.32
CA LYS A 102 16.56 35.27 -14.40
C LYS A 102 17.47 35.33 -15.62
N LEU A 103 17.02 34.79 -16.75
CA LEU A 103 17.74 34.83 -18.02
C LEU A 103 17.01 35.77 -18.99
N PRO A 104 17.73 36.38 -19.95
CA PRO A 104 17.09 37.14 -21.01
C PRO A 104 16.23 36.21 -21.90
N ALA A 105 15.23 36.76 -22.57
CA ALA A 105 14.26 36.02 -23.39
C ALA A 105 14.90 35.07 -24.43
N SER A 106 16.09 35.41 -24.94
CA SER A 106 16.85 34.58 -25.88
C SER A 106 17.38 33.27 -25.28
N MET A 107 17.49 33.17 -23.94
CA MET A 107 18.08 32.02 -23.24
C MET A 107 17.10 31.31 -22.29
N GLU A 108 15.82 31.70 -22.25
CA GLU A 108 14.85 31.07 -21.33
C GLU A 108 14.66 29.58 -21.59
N ALA A 109 14.72 29.15 -22.86
CA ALA A 109 14.62 27.73 -23.22
C ALA A 109 15.79 26.89 -22.66
N LEU A 110 16.96 27.50 -22.44
CA LEU A 110 18.14 26.80 -21.90
C LEU A 110 18.01 26.52 -20.39
N LYS A 111 17.18 27.30 -19.69
CA LYS A 111 17.03 27.24 -18.24
C LYS A 111 16.58 25.86 -17.74
N PRO A 112 15.43 25.29 -18.19
CA PRO A 112 14.98 23.98 -17.71
C PRO A 112 15.76 22.80 -18.29
N VAL A 113 16.46 22.99 -19.42
CA VAL A 113 17.16 21.90 -20.12
C VAL A 113 18.59 21.72 -19.61
N LEU A 114 19.32 22.81 -19.38
CA LEU A 114 20.74 22.75 -19.04
C LEU A 114 21.03 23.35 -17.66
N VAL A 115 20.62 24.61 -17.44
CA VAL A 115 21.07 25.37 -16.26
C VAL A 115 20.53 24.77 -14.96
N LEU A 116 19.22 24.52 -14.90
CA LEU A 116 18.61 23.96 -13.69
C LEU A 116 19.09 22.53 -13.42
N PRO A 117 19.04 21.58 -14.37
CA PRO A 117 19.52 20.22 -14.10
C PRO A 117 21.00 20.18 -13.70
N LEU A 118 21.87 20.96 -14.34
CA LEU A 118 23.31 20.97 -14.04
C LEU A 118 23.60 21.50 -12.64
N LEU A 119 23.13 22.72 -12.33
CA LEU A 119 23.42 23.36 -11.05
C LEU A 119 22.77 22.64 -9.88
N SER A 120 21.52 22.19 -10.04
CA SER A 120 20.85 21.43 -8.99
C SER A 120 21.48 20.07 -8.74
N THR A 121 21.95 19.38 -9.79
CA THR A 121 22.68 18.11 -9.64
C THR A 121 23.99 18.33 -8.92
N LEU A 122 24.72 19.41 -9.25
CA LEU A 122 25.97 19.74 -8.57
C LEU A 122 25.73 20.03 -7.08
N ILE A 123 24.73 20.86 -6.75
CA ILE A 123 24.36 21.16 -5.36
C ILE A 123 23.95 19.89 -4.62
N THR A 124 23.01 19.13 -5.18
CA THR A 124 22.49 17.90 -4.56
C THR A 124 23.60 16.88 -4.38
N GLY A 125 24.42 16.66 -5.40
CA GLY A 125 25.50 15.68 -5.37
C GLY A 125 26.60 16.03 -4.37
N LEU A 126 27.05 17.29 -4.34
CA LEU A 126 28.07 17.74 -3.39
C LEU A 126 27.56 17.64 -1.95
N ILE A 127 26.33 18.07 -1.69
CA ILE A 127 25.73 17.96 -0.34
C ILE A 127 25.56 16.49 0.05
N MET A 128 25.14 15.62 -0.87
CA MET A 128 25.02 14.18 -0.62
C MET A 128 26.37 13.54 -0.30
N ILE A 129 27.44 13.92 -1.00
CA ILE A 129 28.77 13.35 -0.80
C ILE A 129 29.42 13.85 0.50
N TYR A 130 29.40 15.16 0.74
CA TYR A 130 30.19 15.77 1.82
C TYR A 130 29.43 15.92 3.14
N VAL A 131 28.11 16.07 3.11
CA VAL A 131 27.34 16.45 4.30
C VAL A 131 26.36 15.35 4.72
N VAL A 132 25.55 14.84 3.79
CA VAL A 132 24.41 13.97 4.11
C VAL A 132 24.79 12.49 4.12
N GLY A 133 25.66 12.06 3.20
CA GLY A 133 25.95 10.64 2.95
C GLY A 133 26.44 9.90 4.19
N GLY A 134 27.45 10.44 4.88
CA GLY A 134 28.01 9.85 6.10
C GLY A 134 26.96 9.69 7.22
N PRO A 135 26.33 10.79 7.69
CA PRO A 135 25.35 10.72 8.78
C PRO A 135 24.14 9.82 8.46
N VAL A 136 23.60 9.89 7.24
CA VAL A 136 22.42 9.08 6.87
C VAL A 136 22.78 7.61 6.68
N SER A 137 23.97 7.32 6.15
CA SER A 137 24.49 5.94 6.07
C SER A 137 24.64 5.33 7.46
N ALA A 138 25.17 6.07 8.43
CA ALA A 138 25.26 5.61 9.82
C ALA A 138 23.88 5.34 10.45
N VAL A 139 22.87 6.17 10.16
CA VAL A 139 21.50 5.93 10.61
C VAL A 139 20.90 4.68 9.94
N MET A 140 21.14 4.50 8.64
CA MET A 140 20.69 3.31 7.93
C MET A 140 21.33 2.04 8.45
N GLU A 141 22.64 2.05 8.67
CA GLU A 141 23.38 0.92 9.25
C GLU A 141 22.91 0.63 10.67
N GLY A 142 22.67 1.67 11.47
CA GLY A 142 22.08 1.53 12.80
C GLY A 142 20.69 0.88 12.75
N LEU A 143 19.85 1.29 11.80
CA LEU A 143 18.53 0.70 11.58
C LEU A 143 18.61 -0.76 11.12
N THR A 144 19.45 -1.09 10.13
CA THR A 144 19.59 -2.47 9.64
C THR A 144 20.21 -3.38 10.68
N THR A 145 21.17 -2.88 11.47
CA THR A 145 21.75 -3.58 12.61
C THR A 145 20.73 -3.79 13.72
N PHE A 146 19.93 -2.76 14.05
CA PHE A 146 18.85 -2.89 15.01
C PHE A 146 17.86 -3.97 14.59
N LEU A 147 17.42 -3.96 13.32
CA LEU A 147 16.50 -4.95 12.76
C LEU A 147 17.13 -6.36 12.70
N GLY A 148 18.42 -6.46 12.38
CA GLY A 148 19.15 -7.73 12.31
C GLY A 148 19.43 -8.36 13.67
N ASN A 149 19.61 -7.54 14.71
CA ASN A 149 19.86 -8.00 16.08
C ASN A 149 18.58 -8.20 16.91
N MET A 150 17.39 -8.07 16.31
CA MET A 150 16.15 -8.31 17.02
C MET A 150 16.06 -9.77 17.44
N THR A 151 15.92 -10.00 18.74
CA THR A 151 15.52 -11.31 19.27
C THR A 151 14.07 -11.61 18.87
N SER A 152 13.68 -12.89 18.97
CA SER A 152 12.37 -13.42 18.56
C SER A 152 11.20 -12.56 19.08
N THR A 153 11.26 -12.11 20.33
CA THR A 153 10.21 -11.29 20.95
C THR A 153 10.06 -9.92 20.30
N ASN A 154 11.16 -9.22 20.03
CA ASN A 154 11.10 -7.89 19.42
C ASN A 154 10.65 -7.99 17.95
N ALA A 155 11.10 -9.03 17.23
CA ALA A 155 10.68 -9.27 15.86
C ALA A 155 9.16 -9.51 15.77
N ILE A 156 8.58 -10.23 16.73
CA ILE A 156 7.12 -10.41 16.85
C ILE A 156 6.42 -9.07 17.11
N LEU A 157 6.93 -8.24 18.02
CA LEU A 157 6.37 -6.91 18.30
C LEU A 157 6.37 -6.02 17.05
N LEU A 158 7.48 -5.99 16.30
CA LEU A 158 7.57 -5.25 15.05
C LEU A 158 6.61 -5.80 13.99
N GLY A 159 6.50 -7.12 13.87
CA GLY A 159 5.54 -7.77 12.97
C GLY A 159 4.09 -7.41 13.31
N MET A 160 3.73 -7.39 14.61
CA MET A 160 2.41 -6.96 15.06
C MET A 160 2.14 -5.49 14.77
N LEU A 161 3.13 -4.61 14.99
CA LEU A 161 3.01 -3.19 14.66
C LEU A 161 2.77 -2.98 13.16
N LEU A 162 3.63 -3.57 12.32
CA LEU A 162 3.51 -3.46 10.86
C LEU A 162 2.21 -4.09 10.35
N GLY A 163 1.78 -5.22 10.93
CA GLY A 163 0.51 -5.85 10.60
C GLY A 163 -0.70 -5.03 11.03
N ALA A 164 -0.66 -4.40 12.21
CA ALA A 164 -1.69 -3.47 12.66
C ALA A 164 -1.81 -2.28 11.71
N MET A 165 -0.69 -1.74 11.23
CA MET A 165 -0.69 -0.67 10.23
C MET A 165 -1.32 -1.11 8.90
N GLN A 166 -1.12 -2.36 8.46
CA GLN A 166 -1.77 -2.89 7.24
C GLN A 166 -3.29 -3.04 7.40
N GLY A 167 -3.74 -3.50 8.57
CA GLY A 167 -5.17 -3.70 8.85
C GLY A 167 -5.94 -2.44 9.25
N PHE A 168 -5.25 -1.32 9.50
CA PHE A 168 -5.85 -0.12 10.10
C PHE A 168 -6.87 0.57 9.19
N ASP A 169 -6.49 0.82 7.94
CA ASP A 169 -7.30 1.60 6.98
C ASP A 169 -7.52 0.91 5.64
N LEU A 170 -7.29 -0.42 5.56
CA LEU A 170 -7.61 -1.30 4.43
C LEU A 170 -7.23 -0.71 3.06
N GLY A 171 -6.02 -0.13 2.95
CA GLY A 171 -5.53 0.52 1.73
C GLY A 171 -5.34 2.04 1.83
N GLY A 172 -5.63 2.63 2.99
CA GLY A 172 -5.43 4.06 3.25
C GLY A 172 -3.97 4.49 3.50
N PRO A 173 -3.76 5.73 3.99
CA PRO A 173 -2.42 6.30 4.20
C PRO A 173 -1.51 5.50 5.15
N VAL A 174 -2.05 4.90 6.22
CA VAL A 174 -1.28 4.13 7.21
C VAL A 174 -0.80 2.82 6.59
N ASN A 175 -1.68 2.10 5.88
CA ASN A 175 -1.32 0.91 5.13
C ASN A 175 -0.24 1.20 4.08
N LYS A 176 -0.39 2.29 3.33
CA LYS A 176 0.60 2.71 2.31
C LYS A 176 1.93 3.14 2.91
N ALA A 177 1.94 3.77 4.08
CA ALA A 177 3.16 4.15 4.79
C ALA A 177 3.95 2.91 5.23
N ALA A 178 3.28 1.93 5.85
CA ALA A 178 3.91 0.67 6.24
C ALA A 178 4.45 -0.09 5.01
N TYR A 179 3.67 -0.16 3.93
CA TYR A 179 4.11 -0.81 2.69
C TYR A 179 5.34 -0.13 2.07
N THR A 180 5.34 1.20 1.98
CA THR A 180 6.50 1.97 1.48
C THR A 180 7.74 1.77 2.35
N PHE A 181 7.59 1.68 3.67
CA PHE A 181 8.69 1.34 4.58
C PHE A 181 9.27 -0.05 4.26
N GLY A 182 8.42 -1.07 4.11
CA GLY A 182 8.85 -2.42 3.73
C GLY A 182 9.58 -2.46 2.39
N VAL A 183 9.02 -1.82 1.37
CA VAL A 183 9.65 -1.72 0.03
C VAL A 183 10.96 -0.95 0.08
N GLY A 184 11.06 0.09 0.90
CA GLY A 184 12.31 0.83 1.11
C GLY A 184 13.42 -0.05 1.68
N LEU A 185 13.07 -0.90 2.65
CA LEU A 185 14.01 -1.84 3.25
C LEU A 185 14.47 -2.97 2.31
N LEU A 186 13.68 -3.32 1.28
CA LEU A 186 14.12 -4.24 0.22
C LEU A 186 15.36 -3.72 -0.51
N ALA A 187 15.41 -2.41 -0.77
CA ALA A 187 16.57 -1.78 -1.42
C ALA A 187 17.82 -1.78 -0.53
N SER A 188 17.66 -2.04 0.77
CA SER A 188 18.73 -2.17 1.75
C SER A 188 18.92 -3.61 2.24
N HIS A 189 18.43 -4.58 1.46
CA HIS A 189 18.57 -6.02 1.72
C HIS A 189 17.96 -6.51 3.05
N SER A 190 17.02 -5.75 3.63
CA SER A 190 16.28 -6.17 4.82
C SER A 190 14.88 -6.65 4.42
N TYR A 191 14.71 -7.97 4.36
CA TYR A 191 13.51 -8.61 3.81
C TYR A 191 12.44 -8.94 4.86
N MET A 192 12.83 -9.11 6.13
CA MET A 192 11.93 -9.56 7.20
C MET A 192 10.73 -8.63 7.43
N PRO A 193 10.87 -7.30 7.47
CA PRO A 193 9.74 -6.40 7.63
C PRO A 193 8.74 -6.48 6.47
N MET A 194 9.23 -6.63 5.23
CA MET A 194 8.38 -6.80 4.06
C MET A 194 7.60 -8.11 4.12
N ALA A 195 8.23 -9.21 4.57
CA ALA A 195 7.55 -10.48 4.74
C ALA A 195 6.39 -10.38 5.75
N ALA A 196 6.59 -9.68 6.87
CA ALA A 196 5.53 -9.44 7.86
C ALA A 196 4.39 -8.60 7.29
N ILE A 197 4.70 -7.53 6.54
CA ILE A 197 3.72 -6.70 5.84
C ILE A 197 2.91 -7.53 4.85
N MET A 198 3.57 -8.38 4.06
CA MET A 198 2.90 -9.23 3.08
C MET A 198 1.99 -10.26 3.75
N ALA A 199 2.47 -10.92 4.82
CA ALA A 199 1.66 -11.87 5.55
C ALA A 199 0.43 -11.21 6.17
N ALA A 200 0.57 -10.03 6.78
CA ALA A 200 -0.51 -9.34 7.46
C ALA A 200 -1.52 -8.67 6.52
N GLY A 201 -1.06 -8.07 5.41
CA GLY A 201 -1.93 -7.33 4.49
C GLY A 201 -2.91 -8.20 3.72
N MET A 202 -2.63 -9.50 3.55
CA MET A 202 -3.59 -10.45 2.93
C MET A 202 -4.72 -10.86 3.89
N VAL A 203 -4.49 -10.76 5.20
CA VAL A 203 -5.37 -11.31 6.24
C VAL A 203 -6.79 -10.72 6.20
N PRO A 204 -7.01 -9.40 6.05
CA PRO A 204 -8.37 -8.85 6.08
C PRO A 204 -9.26 -9.43 4.97
N ALA A 205 -8.78 -9.45 3.73
CA ALA A 205 -9.56 -9.88 2.57
C ALA A 205 -9.69 -11.42 2.50
N LEU A 206 -8.62 -12.17 2.78
CA LEU A 206 -8.67 -13.64 2.89
C LEU A 206 -9.56 -14.08 4.05
N GLY A 207 -9.42 -13.41 5.19
CA GLY A 207 -10.20 -13.67 6.39
C GLY A 207 -11.69 -13.51 6.13
N MET A 208 -12.11 -12.42 5.47
CA MET A 208 -13.53 -12.24 5.11
C MET A 208 -14.01 -13.31 4.13
N GLY A 209 -13.21 -13.66 3.11
CA GLY A 209 -13.54 -14.73 2.19
C GLY A 209 -13.78 -16.07 2.90
N VAL A 210 -12.83 -16.50 3.73
CA VAL A 210 -12.94 -17.73 4.52
C VAL A 210 -14.09 -17.66 5.52
N ALA A 211 -14.32 -16.50 6.15
CA ALA A 211 -15.43 -16.32 7.10
C ALA A 211 -16.79 -16.57 6.45
N THR A 212 -16.99 -16.13 5.20
CA THR A 212 -18.25 -16.38 4.48
C THR A 212 -18.50 -17.85 4.22
N TRP A 213 -17.46 -18.65 3.97
CA TRP A 213 -17.57 -20.10 3.81
C TRP A 213 -17.80 -20.82 5.13
N ALA A 214 -17.01 -20.48 6.16
CA ALA A 214 -17.02 -21.18 7.45
C ALA A 214 -18.27 -20.86 8.29
N ALA A 215 -18.74 -19.61 8.26
CA ALA A 215 -19.90 -19.16 9.04
C ALA A 215 -21.08 -18.81 8.12
N ARG A 216 -21.40 -19.69 7.17
CA ARG A 216 -22.34 -19.44 6.06
C ARG A 216 -23.69 -18.85 6.50
N ALA A 217 -24.21 -19.32 7.64
CA ALA A 217 -25.48 -18.88 8.22
C ALA A 217 -25.52 -17.42 8.71
N LYS A 218 -24.35 -16.80 8.93
CA LYS A 218 -24.25 -15.42 9.45
C LYS A 218 -24.20 -14.36 8.35
N PHE A 219 -24.04 -14.76 7.09
CA PHE A 219 -23.86 -13.88 5.94
C PHE A 219 -25.04 -13.98 4.96
N THR A 220 -25.38 -12.87 4.30
CA THR A 220 -26.41 -12.82 3.25
C THR A 220 -25.92 -13.41 1.93
N ALA A 221 -26.82 -13.74 1.01
CA ALA A 221 -26.46 -14.21 -0.33
C ALA A 221 -25.49 -13.25 -1.07
N SER A 222 -25.72 -11.95 -0.95
CA SER A 222 -24.81 -10.92 -1.51
C SER A 222 -23.44 -10.88 -0.82
N GLU A 223 -23.35 -11.22 0.46
CA GLU A 223 -22.09 -11.31 1.19
C GLU A 223 -21.29 -12.55 0.83
N HIS A 224 -21.95 -13.67 0.49
CA HIS A 224 -21.29 -14.86 -0.03
C HIS A 224 -20.60 -14.59 -1.37
N GLU A 225 -21.27 -13.88 -2.27
CA GLU A 225 -20.68 -13.47 -3.55
C GLU A 225 -19.51 -12.51 -3.35
N ALA A 226 -19.67 -11.52 -2.48
CA ALA A 226 -18.59 -10.60 -2.11
C ALA A 226 -17.42 -11.32 -1.41
N GLY A 227 -17.69 -12.39 -0.67
CA GLY A 227 -16.69 -13.18 0.05
C GLY A 227 -15.78 -13.94 -0.91
N ASN A 228 -16.36 -14.55 -1.96
CA ASN A 228 -15.60 -15.19 -3.02
C ASN A 228 -14.68 -14.19 -3.74
N ALA A 229 -15.19 -13.00 -4.06
CA ALA A 229 -14.38 -11.94 -4.65
C ALA A 229 -13.26 -11.47 -3.70
N SER A 230 -13.59 -11.24 -2.42
CA SER A 230 -12.63 -10.83 -1.38
C SER A 230 -11.51 -11.85 -1.19
N PHE A 231 -11.80 -13.15 -1.28
CA PHE A 231 -10.78 -14.19 -1.17
C PHE A 231 -9.75 -14.06 -2.30
N ILE A 232 -10.20 -13.89 -3.55
CA ILE A 232 -9.32 -13.74 -4.70
C ILE A 232 -8.50 -12.45 -4.58
N LEU A 233 -9.14 -11.34 -4.18
CA LEU A 233 -8.45 -10.08 -3.94
C LEU A 233 -7.37 -10.21 -2.84
N GLY A 234 -7.67 -10.94 -1.77
CA GLY A 234 -6.71 -11.24 -0.71
C GLY A 234 -5.49 -12.02 -1.20
N LEU A 235 -5.67 -12.99 -2.10
CA LEU A 235 -4.55 -13.70 -2.74
C LEU A 235 -3.65 -12.77 -3.57
N CYS A 236 -4.21 -11.69 -4.10
CA CYS A 236 -3.49 -10.66 -4.85
C CYS A 236 -2.94 -9.53 -3.97
N PHE A 237 -2.95 -9.66 -2.65
CA PHE A 237 -2.53 -8.60 -1.70
C PHE A 237 -3.38 -7.31 -1.82
N ILE A 238 -4.67 -7.46 -2.08
CA ILE A 238 -5.64 -6.35 -2.15
C ILE A 238 -6.54 -6.43 -0.91
N SER A 239 -6.28 -5.60 0.09
CA SER A 239 -6.99 -5.60 1.38
C SER A 239 -8.35 -4.90 1.31
N GLU A 240 -8.58 -4.12 0.26
CA GLU A 240 -9.82 -3.39 -0.04
C GLU A 240 -11.03 -4.32 -0.22
N GLY A 241 -10.81 -5.60 -0.56
CA GLY A 241 -11.86 -6.61 -0.64
C GLY A 241 -12.67 -6.77 0.66
N ALA A 242 -12.10 -6.36 1.80
CA ALA A 242 -12.76 -6.37 3.10
C ALA A 242 -13.65 -5.13 3.38
N ILE A 243 -13.52 -4.04 2.62
CA ILE A 243 -14.25 -2.78 2.85
C ILE A 243 -15.78 -2.96 2.84
N PRO A 244 -16.39 -3.71 1.89
CA PRO A 244 -17.85 -3.89 1.87
C PRO A 244 -18.40 -4.55 3.15
N PHE A 245 -17.57 -5.35 3.82
CA PHE A 245 -17.92 -6.01 5.08
C PHE A 245 -17.72 -5.09 6.28
N ALA A 246 -16.65 -4.29 6.29
CA ALA A 246 -16.38 -3.31 7.34
C ALA A 246 -17.41 -2.15 7.35
N ALA A 247 -17.88 -1.73 6.17
CA ALA A 247 -18.86 -0.64 6.04
C ALA A 247 -20.26 -0.99 6.59
N ARG A 248 -20.61 -2.28 6.63
CA ARG A 248 -21.92 -2.74 7.14
C ARG A 248 -21.99 -2.88 8.65
N ASP A 249 -20.85 -2.92 9.34
CA ASP A 249 -20.80 -2.98 10.80
C ASP A 249 -19.91 -1.85 11.36
N PRO A 250 -20.43 -0.63 11.52
CA PRO A 250 -19.62 0.54 11.89
C PRO A 250 -19.10 0.54 13.34
N ASP A 251 -19.58 -0.37 14.20
CA ASP A 251 -18.96 -0.67 15.51
C ASP A 251 -17.70 -1.55 15.34
N ALA A 252 -17.51 -2.16 14.17
CA ALA A 252 -16.29 -2.83 13.73
C ALA A 252 -15.32 -1.88 12.99
N ARG A 253 -15.42 -0.55 13.20
CA ARG A 253 -14.45 0.45 12.71
C ARG A 253 -13.01 0.24 13.23
N HIS A 254 -12.83 -0.69 14.16
CA HIS A 254 -11.59 -1.44 14.36
C HIS A 254 -11.81 -2.91 14.01
N PRO A 255 -11.64 -3.32 12.74
CA PRO A 255 -11.91 -4.70 12.32
C PRO A 255 -10.90 -5.71 12.90
N PHE A 256 -9.83 -5.22 13.54
CA PHE A 256 -8.78 -5.99 14.17
C PHE A 256 -8.45 -5.49 15.59
N HIS A 257 -9.42 -5.49 16.50
CA HIS A 257 -9.10 -5.55 17.93
C HIS A 257 -9.26 -7.00 18.39
N ASP A 258 -8.13 -7.69 18.60
CA ASP A 258 -8.06 -9.04 19.19
C ASP A 258 -8.48 -10.23 18.27
N GLY A 259 -8.37 -10.09 16.94
CA GLY A 259 -8.62 -11.19 15.98
C GLY A 259 -10.08 -11.67 15.87
N ARG A 260 -11.03 -10.86 16.35
CA ARG A 260 -12.47 -11.18 16.41
C ARG A 260 -13.26 -10.31 15.45
N TRP A 261 -14.00 -10.93 14.53
CA TRP A 261 -15.04 -10.26 13.75
C TRP A 261 -16.37 -10.41 14.50
N ARG A 262 -17.08 -9.31 14.77
CA ARG A 262 -18.33 -9.33 15.54
C ARG A 262 -19.44 -8.73 14.69
N ASN A 263 -20.56 -9.43 14.54
CA ASN A 263 -21.76 -8.89 13.91
C ASN A 263 -23.00 -8.97 14.80
N ARG A 264 -24.11 -8.31 14.40
CA ARG A 264 -25.43 -8.36 15.09
C ARG A 264 -26.02 -9.77 15.24
N ARG A 265 -25.48 -10.79 14.56
CA ARG A 265 -25.86 -12.21 14.64
C ARG A 265 -24.79 -13.09 15.32
N GLY A 266 -23.81 -12.48 16.00
CA GLY A 266 -22.79 -13.14 16.83
C GLY A 266 -21.34 -12.97 16.34
N THR A 267 -20.39 -13.47 17.13
CA THR A 267 -18.95 -13.38 16.84
C THR A 267 -18.48 -14.46 15.86
N VAL A 268 -17.69 -14.11 14.85
CA VAL A 268 -16.92 -15.04 14.00
C VAL A 268 -15.45 -14.92 14.37
N HIS A 269 -14.85 -16.01 14.84
CA HIS A 269 -13.41 -16.09 15.05
C HIS A 269 -12.76 -16.40 13.70
N VAL A 270 -12.16 -15.39 13.06
CA VAL A 270 -11.56 -15.54 11.72
C VAL A 270 -10.08 -15.93 11.83
N PHE A 271 -9.36 -15.45 12.85
CA PHE A 271 -8.00 -15.89 13.15
C PHE A 271 -7.79 -15.96 14.67
N ARG A 272 -7.61 -17.17 15.20
CA ARG A 272 -6.99 -17.36 16.52
C ARG A 272 -5.50 -17.56 16.25
N LEU A 273 -4.70 -16.51 16.42
CA LEU A 273 -3.24 -16.67 16.46
C LEU A 273 -2.95 -17.62 17.63
N TYR A 274 -2.50 -18.82 17.31
CA TYR A 274 -2.11 -19.82 18.30
C TYR A 274 -0.75 -19.39 18.86
N THR A 275 -0.76 -18.56 19.90
CA THR A 275 0.43 -18.35 20.73
C THR A 275 0.38 -19.32 21.89
N ASP A 276 1.22 -20.33 21.76
CA ASP A 276 1.75 -21.28 22.74
C ASP A 276 0.85 -22.24 23.53
N GLY A 277 1.40 -23.45 23.64
CA GLY A 277 0.93 -24.54 24.46
C GLY A 277 1.12 -24.22 25.95
N THR A 278 0.07 -24.48 26.71
CA THR A 278 0.02 -24.96 28.11
C THR A 278 -1.20 -24.37 28.81
N THR A 279 -2.33 -25.08 28.75
CA THR A 279 -3.34 -25.15 29.83
C THR A 279 -4.44 -26.12 29.40
N ARG A 280 -4.23 -27.42 29.68
CA ARG A 280 -5.38 -28.30 29.91
C ARG A 280 -6.05 -27.82 31.20
N ARG A 281 -7.30 -27.37 31.13
CA ARG A 281 -8.20 -27.39 32.29
C ARG A 281 -9.50 -28.07 31.90
N SER A 282 -9.86 -29.04 32.74
CA SER A 282 -11.08 -29.83 32.74
C SER A 282 -12.31 -28.93 32.94
N LEU A 283 -13.31 -29.08 32.09
CA LEU A 283 -14.65 -28.55 32.33
C LEU A 283 -15.36 -29.49 33.33
N CYS A 284 -15.24 -29.11 34.60
CA CYS A 284 -16.05 -29.35 35.80
C CYS A 284 -16.69 -30.74 36.05
N PRO A 285 -16.34 -31.40 37.18
CA PRO A 285 -17.18 -32.39 37.85
C PRO A 285 -18.14 -31.72 38.86
N GLY A 286 -19.43 -32.09 38.82
CA GLY A 286 -20.42 -32.01 39.90
C GLY A 286 -20.58 -30.70 40.69
N ASP A 287 -21.62 -29.92 40.37
CA ASP A 287 -22.26 -28.98 41.31
C ASP A 287 -23.79 -28.98 41.12
N PRO A 288 -24.63 -29.26 42.16
CA PRO A 288 -26.09 -29.42 42.06
C PRO A 288 -26.91 -28.12 42.03
N ALA A 289 -26.30 -26.95 41.84
CA ALA A 289 -26.97 -25.65 42.00
C ALA A 289 -27.90 -25.22 40.84
N CYS A 290 -28.14 -26.04 39.81
CA CYS A 290 -29.11 -25.73 38.76
C CYS A 290 -30.44 -26.43 39.05
N GLY A 291 -31.20 -25.89 40.01
CA GLY A 291 -32.54 -26.37 40.38
C GLY A 291 -33.56 -25.24 40.49
N ARG A 292 -34.60 -25.30 39.65
CA ARG A 292 -35.91 -24.58 39.71
C ARG A 292 -35.83 -23.06 39.43
N THR A 293 -36.75 -22.35 38.76
CA THR A 293 -38.13 -22.56 38.26
C THR A 293 -38.45 -21.44 37.24
N CYS A 294 -39.39 -21.65 36.33
CA CYS A 294 -40.02 -20.59 35.51
C CYS A 294 -40.90 -19.67 36.35
N ASP A 295 -41.04 -18.39 35.99
CA ASP A 295 -42.26 -17.57 36.22
C ASP A 295 -42.33 -16.34 35.30
N ALA A 296 -43.55 -15.78 35.19
CA ALA A 296 -44.19 -15.19 34.01
C ALA A 296 -44.13 -13.65 33.78
N VAL A 297 -44.74 -13.24 32.66
CA VAL A 297 -44.92 -11.91 32.03
C VAL A 297 -45.70 -10.89 32.90
N PRO A 298 -45.58 -9.57 32.65
CA PRO A 298 -46.79 -8.82 32.24
C PRO A 298 -46.59 -7.83 31.06
N ALA A 299 -47.67 -7.63 30.31
CA ALA A 299 -47.83 -6.72 29.17
C ALA A 299 -48.39 -5.34 29.60
N LEU A 300 -48.18 -4.29 28.80
CA LEU A 300 -49.08 -3.11 28.71
C LEU A 300 -48.86 -2.28 27.43
N ASP A 301 -49.99 -1.92 26.81
CA ASP A 301 -50.29 -1.13 25.59
C ASP A 301 -49.69 0.30 25.57
N CYS A 302 -49.57 1.02 24.43
CA CYS A 302 -50.65 1.71 23.67
C CYS A 302 -50.09 2.48 22.42
N PRO A 303 -50.88 3.20 21.57
CA PRO A 303 -51.22 2.84 20.18
C PRO A 303 -50.86 3.92 19.11
N GLY A 304 -51.34 3.74 17.88
CA GLY A 304 -50.78 4.29 16.63
C GLY A 304 -50.77 5.80 16.36
N HIS A 305 -49.95 6.16 15.35
CA HIS A 305 -50.04 7.36 14.51
C HIS A 305 -49.24 7.16 13.22
N ASP A 306 -49.88 7.35 12.07
CA ASP A 306 -49.23 7.75 10.82
C ASP A 306 -48.43 9.03 11.06
N CYS A 307 -47.21 9.14 10.52
CA CYS A 307 -46.61 10.40 10.06
C CYS A 307 -45.22 10.19 9.40
N LEU A 308 -45.20 10.41 8.08
CA LEU A 308 -44.23 11.26 7.37
C LEU A 308 -42.73 10.88 7.36
N ARG A 309 -42.23 10.59 6.14
CA ARG A 309 -40.92 11.14 5.70
C ARG A 309 -40.96 12.67 5.89
N PRO A 310 -39.87 13.31 6.34
CA PRO A 310 -38.99 13.98 5.37
C PRO A 310 -37.50 14.04 5.78
N ASP A 311 -36.66 14.28 4.75
CA ASP A 311 -35.41 15.06 4.79
C ASP A 311 -34.45 14.93 5.98
N VAL A 312 -33.24 14.41 5.68
CA VAL A 312 -32.01 15.04 6.20
C VAL A 312 -31.10 15.39 5.03
N ARG A 313 -31.07 16.68 4.75
CA ARG A 313 -30.03 17.38 4.00
C ARG A 313 -28.73 17.39 4.82
N ALA A 314 -27.61 17.27 4.11
CA ALA A 314 -26.33 17.93 4.33
C ALA A 314 -25.74 18.05 5.76
N VAL A 315 -24.58 17.42 5.96
CA VAL A 315 -23.41 17.97 6.67
C VAL A 315 -22.18 17.53 5.87
N GLU A 316 -21.78 18.38 4.92
CA GLU A 316 -20.56 19.22 4.96
C GLU A 316 -19.23 18.48 4.71
N THR A 317 -18.85 18.51 3.44
CA THR A 317 -17.59 19.06 2.94
C THR A 317 -16.52 19.40 3.96
N VAL A 318 -15.44 18.60 3.96
CA VAL A 318 -14.07 19.10 4.16
C VAL A 318 -13.20 18.50 3.07
N CYS A 319 -13.09 19.22 1.95
CA CYS A 319 -11.85 19.23 1.16
C CYS A 319 -11.92 20.38 0.16
N GLY A 320 -11.35 21.52 0.54
CA GLY A 320 -10.97 22.55 -0.42
C GLY A 320 -9.67 22.13 -1.11
N CYS A 321 -9.64 22.14 -2.44
CA CYS A 321 -8.45 22.53 -3.18
C CYS A 321 -8.87 23.05 -4.56
N ALA A 322 -8.34 24.24 -4.86
CA ALA A 322 -8.83 25.16 -5.88
C ALA A 322 -8.56 24.70 -7.32
N ASN A 323 -9.49 25.08 -8.19
CA ASN A 323 -9.45 24.97 -9.65
C ASN A 323 -8.24 25.68 -10.26
N SER A 324 -7.64 25.06 -11.27
CA SER A 324 -6.96 25.76 -12.37
C SER A 324 -7.34 25.04 -13.67
N LEU A 325 -8.34 25.61 -14.35
CA LEU A 325 -8.82 25.21 -15.66
C LEU A 325 -7.81 25.68 -16.73
N ILE A 326 -7.25 24.74 -17.49
CA ILE A 326 -6.62 25.04 -18.78
C ILE A 326 -7.48 24.36 -19.85
N HIS A 327 -8.20 25.17 -20.62
CA HIS A 327 -8.89 24.75 -21.84
C HIS A 327 -7.87 24.57 -22.97
N LEU A 328 -7.88 23.41 -23.63
CA LEU A 328 -7.43 23.28 -25.01
C LEU A 328 -8.57 22.67 -25.86
N PRO A 329 -8.89 23.24 -27.04
CA PRO A 329 -9.97 22.76 -27.88
C PRO A 329 -9.47 21.61 -28.76
N LEU A 330 -10.18 20.47 -28.75
CA LEU A 330 -10.04 19.46 -29.80
C LEU A 330 -11.34 19.39 -30.59
N GLN A 331 -11.19 19.76 -31.86
CA GLN A 331 -12.23 19.83 -32.88
C GLN A 331 -12.84 18.45 -33.17
N ALA A 332 -14.17 18.45 -33.15
CA ALA A 332 -15.13 17.72 -33.98
C ALA A 332 -14.73 16.38 -34.65
N GLY A 333 -15.47 15.33 -34.29
CA GLY A 333 -15.75 14.21 -35.19
C GLY A 333 -16.17 12.91 -34.48
N LEU A 334 -17.48 12.63 -34.48
CA LEU A 334 -18.17 11.37 -34.08
C LEU A 334 -18.44 11.15 -32.58
N VAL A 335 -19.53 11.75 -32.10
CA VAL A 335 -20.20 11.43 -30.82
C VAL A 335 -21.43 10.56 -31.10
N SER A 336 -21.56 9.44 -30.39
CA SER A 336 -22.83 8.79 -30.07
C SER A 336 -23.25 9.22 -28.65
N PRO A 337 -24.51 9.62 -28.39
CA PRO A 337 -24.89 10.30 -27.16
C PRO A 337 -25.41 9.30 -26.12
N ARG A 338 -24.53 8.72 -25.29
CA ARG A 338 -24.88 8.07 -24.00
C ARG A 338 -23.68 7.57 -23.18
N ALA A 339 -22.67 8.41 -22.99
CA ALA A 339 -21.59 8.13 -22.03
C ALA A 339 -21.41 9.34 -21.10
N SER A 340 -21.71 9.15 -19.81
CA SER A 340 -21.25 10.07 -18.78
C SER A 340 -19.88 9.57 -18.31
N PHE A 341 -18.81 10.26 -18.70
CA PHE A 341 -17.45 9.99 -18.24
C PHE A 341 -17.22 10.79 -16.96
N PHE A 342 -16.99 10.12 -15.82
CA PHE A 342 -16.40 10.73 -14.64
C PHE A 342 -14.89 10.46 -14.68
N TYR A 343 -14.10 11.51 -14.91
CA TYR A 343 -12.65 11.47 -14.80
C TYR A 343 -12.25 11.79 -13.35
N PHE A 344 -11.72 10.80 -12.63
CA PHE A 344 -10.92 11.04 -11.43
C PHE A 344 -9.48 10.59 -11.73
N HIS A 345 -8.54 11.52 -11.63
CA HIS A 345 -7.11 11.24 -11.72
C HIS A 345 -6.67 10.50 -10.45
N CYS A 346 -6.65 9.18 -10.48
CA CYS A 346 -5.93 8.34 -9.53
C CYS A 346 -5.28 7.19 -10.29
N HIS A 347 -3.97 7.05 -10.13
CA HIS A 347 -3.08 6.27 -10.98
C HIS A 347 -3.19 4.76 -10.65
N GLN A 348 -4.26 4.11 -11.10
CA GLN A 348 -4.37 2.66 -11.30
C GLN A 348 -5.63 2.37 -12.13
N THR A 349 -5.44 2.25 -13.45
CA THR A 349 -6.52 1.97 -14.38
C THR A 349 -6.85 0.48 -14.36
N VAL A 350 -7.99 0.10 -13.80
CA VAL A 350 -8.68 -1.16 -14.16
C VAL A 350 -9.92 -0.77 -14.95
N ILE A 351 -9.88 -0.99 -16.27
CA ILE A 351 -11.03 -0.72 -17.15
C ILE A 351 -11.99 -1.90 -17.04
N ILE A 352 -13.06 -1.76 -16.25
CA ILE A 352 -14.19 -2.70 -16.27
C ILE A 352 -15.19 -2.18 -17.31
N LYS A 353 -15.22 -2.82 -18.48
CA LYS A 353 -16.22 -2.55 -19.51
C LYS A 353 -17.39 -3.50 -19.30
N THR A 354 -18.50 -3.02 -18.73
CA THR A 354 -19.72 -3.80 -18.60
C THR A 354 -20.42 -3.90 -19.96
N TYR A 355 -20.44 -5.10 -20.54
CA TYR A 355 -21.45 -5.47 -21.54
C TYR A 355 -22.42 -6.47 -20.91
N ASN A 356 -23.69 -6.34 -21.29
CA ASN A 356 -24.82 -7.12 -20.81
C ASN A 356 -24.54 -8.64 -20.76
N CYS A 357 -25.04 -9.26 -19.68
CA CYS A 357 -25.40 -10.67 -19.50
C CYS A 357 -24.58 -11.73 -20.26
N HIS A 358 -23.85 -12.54 -19.48
CA HIS A 358 -23.18 -13.79 -19.86
C HIS A 358 -21.93 -13.67 -20.76
N GLN A 359 -20.81 -13.17 -20.20
CA GLN A 359 -19.45 -13.70 -20.39
C GLN A 359 -18.43 -12.79 -19.67
N PHE A 360 -17.73 -13.34 -18.66
CA PHE A 360 -16.49 -12.73 -18.16
C PHE A 360 -15.33 -13.29 -18.99
N VAL A 361 -14.67 -12.43 -19.76
CA VAL A 361 -13.40 -12.77 -20.43
C VAL A 361 -12.27 -12.10 -19.63
N LEU A 362 -11.54 -12.90 -18.86
CA LEU A 362 -10.25 -12.54 -18.27
C LEU A 362 -9.19 -12.62 -19.35
N PHE A 363 -8.56 -11.49 -19.72
CA PHE A 363 -7.28 -11.53 -20.42
C PHE A 363 -6.17 -11.78 -19.38
N CYS A 364 -5.74 -13.03 -19.29
CA CYS A 364 -4.40 -13.37 -18.84
C CYS A 364 -3.49 -13.20 -20.07
N SER A 365 -2.48 -12.32 -20.01
CA SER A 365 -1.44 -12.30 -21.04
C SER A 365 -0.25 -13.09 -20.52
N SER A 366 0.14 -14.06 -21.34
CA SER A 366 1.32 -14.92 -21.27
C SER A 366 2.64 -14.18 -21.08
#